data_AF-A0A7S3AUQ9-F1
#
_entry.id   AF-A0A7S3AUQ9-F1
#
_cell.length_a   1.000
_cell.length_b   1.000
_cell.length_c   1.000
_cell.angle_alpha   90.00
_cell.angle_beta   90.00
_cell.angle_gamma   90.00
#
_symmetry.space_group_name_H-M   'P 1'
#
loop_
_entity.id
_entity.type
_entity.pdbx_description
1 polymer ?
#
loop_
_entity_poly.entity_id
_entity_poly.type
_entity_poly.pdbx_seq_one_letter_code
_entity_poly.pdbx_strand_id
1 'polypeptide(L)'
;HNLNHASVLPGSRTLLFDLAEPQASAWESLTDLAARRLLVHKLRRAFPTHSIAEPTAFLIPRHSIDPLSHGAYSSWSVGMSEAEHRKMAAPLRAAQQPGCPARVFLS
;
A
#
# COMPACT_ATOMS: atom_id res chain seq x y z
N HIS A 1 -2.73 5.80 -12.70
CA HIS A 1 -3.72 6.89 -12.73
C HIS A 1 -3.10 8.19 -13.22
N ASN A 2 -3.79 8.88 -14.14
CA ASN A 2 -3.42 10.22 -14.62
C ASN A 2 -4.12 11.27 -13.76
N LEU A 3 -3.39 11.94 -12.87
CA LEU A 3 -3.97 12.97 -12.01
C LEU A 3 -4.11 14.31 -12.72
N ASN A 4 -3.47 14.50 -13.88
CA ASN A 4 -3.56 15.71 -14.68
C ASN A 4 -4.88 15.82 -15.48
N HIS A 5 -5.84 14.93 -15.25
CA HIS A 5 -7.15 15.02 -15.89
C HIS A 5 -7.92 16.25 -15.39
N ALA A 6 -8.68 16.89 -16.28
CA ALA A 6 -9.39 18.16 -16.00
C ALA A 6 -10.35 18.08 -14.80
N SER A 7 -10.93 16.90 -14.56
CA SER A 7 -11.86 16.65 -13.45
C SER A 7 -11.20 16.18 -12.15
N VAL A 8 -9.88 15.96 -12.13
CA VAL A 8 -9.16 15.40 -10.97
C VAL A 8 -8.26 16.44 -10.36
N LEU A 9 -7.17 16.81 -11.06
CA LEU A 9 -6.22 17.81 -10.61
C LEU A 9 -5.54 18.48 -11.82
N PRO A 10 -6.25 19.40 -12.52
CA PRO A 10 -5.74 20.02 -13.73
C PRO A 10 -4.42 20.77 -13.49
N GLY A 11 -3.47 20.59 -14.40
CA GLY A 11 -2.15 21.23 -14.34
C GLY A 11 -1.13 20.53 -13.44
N SER A 12 -1.52 19.49 -12.70
CA SER A 12 -0.62 18.77 -11.79
C SER A 12 0.52 18.03 -12.47
N ARG A 13 0.32 17.62 -13.74
CA ARG A 13 1.27 16.77 -14.50
C ARG A 13 1.77 15.56 -13.70
N THR A 14 0.92 15.02 -12.81
CA THR A 14 1.29 13.97 -11.86
C THR A 14 0.72 12.62 -12.29
N LEU A 15 1.55 11.58 -12.16
CA LEU A 15 1.16 10.18 -12.34
C LEU A 15 1.19 9.47 -11.00
N LEU A 16 0.18 8.64 -10.76
CA LEU A 16 0.09 7.74 -9.60
C LEU A 16 0.09 6.30 -10.10
N PHE A 17 0.83 5.42 -9.43
CA PHE A 17 0.92 4.01 -9.75
C PHE A 17 0.62 3.18 -8.51
N ASP A 18 -0.15 2.12 -8.70
CA ASP A 18 -0.43 1.15 -7.65
C ASP A 18 0.54 -0.04 -7.80
N LEU A 19 1.11 -0.47 -6.68
CA LEU A 19 1.94 -1.66 -6.60
C LEU A 19 1.28 -2.65 -5.65
N ALA A 20 1.22 -3.91 -6.07
CA ALA A 20 0.83 -5.04 -5.24
C ALA A 20 2.03 -5.97 -5.05
N GLU A 21 1.92 -6.92 -4.14
CA GLU A 21 2.93 -7.96 -3.98
C GLU A 21 3.04 -8.85 -5.25
N PRO A 22 4.24 -9.31 -5.64
CA PRO A 22 5.54 -9.12 -4.98
C PRO A 22 6.26 -7.79 -5.32
N GLN A 23 5.68 -6.96 -6.21
CA GLN A 23 6.32 -5.74 -6.67
C GLN A 23 6.40 -4.68 -5.57
N ALA A 24 5.39 -4.55 -4.71
CA ALA A 24 5.41 -3.61 -3.59
C ALA A 24 6.65 -3.81 -2.73
N SER A 25 6.85 -5.01 -2.17
CA SER A 25 8.06 -5.36 -1.41
C SER A 25 9.36 -5.11 -2.18
N ALA A 26 9.42 -5.51 -3.46
CA ALA A 26 10.61 -5.29 -4.28
C ALA A 26 10.95 -3.81 -4.45
N TRP A 27 9.96 -2.94 -4.64
CA TRP A 27 10.16 -1.51 -4.81
C TRP A 27 10.43 -0.77 -3.49
N GLU A 28 9.82 -1.19 -2.39
CA GLU A 28 10.07 -0.59 -1.06
C GLU A 28 11.52 -0.79 -0.60
N SER A 29 12.16 -1.88 -1.02
CA SER A 29 13.59 -2.14 -0.74
C SER A 29 14.57 -1.22 -1.49
N LEU A 30 14.11 -0.48 -2.50
CA LEU A 30 14.95 0.44 -3.26
C LEU A 30 15.06 1.79 -2.55
N THR A 31 16.18 2.48 -2.74
CA THR A 31 16.28 3.91 -2.41
C THR A 31 15.40 4.73 -3.37
N ASP A 32 14.93 5.91 -2.96
CA ASP A 32 14.11 6.79 -3.81
C ASP A 32 14.79 7.09 -5.15
N LEU A 33 16.11 7.31 -5.15
CA LEU A 33 16.89 7.55 -6.36
C LEU A 33 16.86 6.34 -7.30
N ALA A 34 17.03 5.14 -6.77
CA ALA A 34 17.01 3.91 -7.55
C ALA A 34 15.60 3.62 -8.10
N ALA A 35 14.56 3.76 -7.27
CA ALA A 35 13.17 3.58 -7.66
C ALA A 35 12.76 4.57 -8.75
N ARG A 36 13.10 5.86 -8.60
CA ARG A 36 12.84 6.90 -9.62
C ARG A 36 13.51 6.58 -10.94
N ARG A 37 14.80 6.21 -10.92
CA ARG A 37 15.54 5.85 -12.14
C ARG A 37 14.93 4.63 -12.84
N LEU A 38 14.56 3.61 -12.06
CA LEU A 38 13.90 2.42 -12.58
C LEU A 38 12.54 2.75 -13.20
N LEU A 39 11.73 3.59 -12.54
CA LEU A 39 10.45 4.05 -13.08
C LEU A 39 10.62 4.76 -14.42
N VAL A 40 11.49 5.76 -14.49
CA VAL A 40 11.72 6.52 -15.72
C VAL A 40 12.26 5.62 -16.83
N HIS A 41 13.18 4.71 -16.52
CA HIS A 41 13.67 3.72 -17.46
C HIS A 41 12.54 2.83 -18.01
N LYS A 42 11.66 2.31 -17.14
CA LYS A 42 10.50 1.51 -17.54
C LYS A 42 9.52 2.31 -18.40
N LEU A 43 9.24 3.56 -18.06
CA LEU A 43 8.36 4.44 -18.84
C LEU A 43 8.93 4.74 -20.23
N ARG A 44 10.22 5.09 -20.34
CA ARG A 44 10.89 5.31 -21.62
C ARG A 44 10.86 4.06 -22.50
N ARG A 45 11.02 2.88 -21.91
CA ARG A 45 10.91 1.60 -22.63
C ARG A 45 9.48 1.29 -23.09
N ALA A 46 8.48 1.60 -22.26
CA ALA A 46 7.08 1.36 -22.59
C ALA A 46 6.56 2.33 -23.67
N PHE A 47 7.09 3.55 -23.71
CA PHE A 47 6.66 4.61 -24.63
C PHE A 47 7.84 5.16 -25.43
N PRO A 48 8.44 4.37 -26.35
CA PRO A 48 9.68 4.73 -27.04
C PRO A 48 9.53 5.96 -27.96
N THR A 49 8.31 6.28 -28.39
CA THR A 49 8.01 7.44 -29.24
C THR A 49 7.77 8.73 -28.45
N HIS A 50 7.75 8.67 -27.12
CA HIS A 50 7.47 9.82 -26.26
C HIS A 50 8.73 10.26 -25.52
N SER A 51 8.95 11.58 -25.47
CA SER A 51 10.01 12.16 -24.65
C SER A 51 9.57 12.19 -23.17
N ILE A 52 10.01 11.20 -22.39
CA ILE A 52 9.76 11.14 -20.94
C ILE A 52 10.89 11.85 -20.20
N ALA A 53 10.58 13.04 -19.67
CA ALA A 53 11.49 13.83 -18.84
C ALA A 53 11.67 13.23 -17.43
N GLU A 54 12.71 13.69 -16.72
CA GLU A 54 12.85 13.38 -15.29
C GLU A 54 11.75 14.10 -14.48
N PRO A 55 11.14 13.44 -13.48
CA PRO A 55 10.10 14.05 -12.67
C PRO A 55 10.70 15.07 -11.70
N THR A 56 10.00 16.17 -11.46
CA THR A 56 10.40 17.21 -10.50
C THR A 56 10.25 16.77 -9.04
N ALA A 57 9.36 15.82 -8.77
CA ALA A 57 9.14 15.20 -7.47
C ALA A 57 8.85 13.70 -7.63
N PHE A 58 9.22 12.91 -6.63
CA PHE A 58 8.98 11.47 -6.58
C PHE A 58 8.70 11.07 -5.14
N LEU A 59 7.68 10.24 -4.93
CA LEU A 59 7.31 9.71 -3.62
C LEU A 59 6.90 8.25 -3.77
N ILE A 60 7.41 7.41 -2.87
CA ILE A 60 6.98 6.03 -2.69
C ILE A 60 6.73 5.79 -1.19
N PRO A 61 5.47 5.60 -0.77
CA PRO A 61 5.19 5.13 0.59
C PRO A 61 5.81 3.75 0.81
N ARG A 62 6.40 3.53 1.99
CA ARG A 62 7.01 2.24 2.36
C ARG A 62 6.29 1.62 3.54
N HIS A 63 5.02 1.28 3.31
CA HIS A 63 4.10 0.89 4.37
C HIS A 63 4.56 -0.38 5.11
N SER A 64 5.23 -1.30 4.42
CA SER A 64 5.64 -2.58 5.00
C SER A 64 6.75 -2.44 6.05
N ILE A 65 7.63 -1.46 5.89
CA ILE A 65 8.77 -1.22 6.79
C ILE A 65 8.60 -0.01 7.70
N ASP A 66 7.54 0.78 7.50
CA ASP A 66 7.20 1.89 8.40
C ASP A 66 6.77 1.31 9.77
N PRO A 67 7.47 1.68 10.87
CA PRO A 67 7.20 1.15 12.21
C PRO A 67 5.84 1.58 12.78
N LEU A 68 5.14 2.51 12.15
CA LEU A 68 3.80 2.92 12.57
C LEU A 68 2.69 2.17 11.84
N SER A 69 2.97 1.60 10.66
CA SER A 69 1.96 0.90 9.85
C SER A 69 2.18 -0.61 9.71
N HIS A 70 3.42 -1.09 9.61
CA HIS A 70 3.76 -2.50 9.44
C HIS A 70 3.00 -3.22 8.28
N GLY A 71 2.55 -2.46 7.28
CA GLY A 71 1.67 -2.91 6.20
C GLY A 71 0.71 -1.80 5.75
N ALA A 72 0.10 -1.97 4.59
CA ALA A 72 -0.83 -0.98 4.04
C ALA A 72 -2.26 -1.15 4.57
N TYR A 73 -2.74 -2.40 4.66
CA TYR A 73 -4.08 -2.76 5.12
C TYR A 73 -4.16 -4.26 5.43
N SER A 74 -5.18 -4.68 6.19
CA SER A 74 -5.52 -6.09 6.40
C SER A 74 -6.27 -6.67 5.20
N SER A 75 -5.98 -7.92 4.81
CA SER A 75 -6.72 -8.64 3.76
C SER A 75 -7.51 -9.83 4.33
N TRP A 76 -8.45 -10.36 3.53
CA TRP A 76 -9.21 -11.57 3.86
C TRP A 76 -8.40 -12.83 3.49
N SER A 77 -7.38 -13.13 4.29
CA SER A 77 -6.50 -14.26 4.04
C SER A 77 -7.23 -15.60 4.24
N VAL A 78 -6.65 -16.65 3.67
CA VAL A 78 -7.12 -18.02 3.91
C VAL A 78 -7.08 -18.30 5.41
N GLY A 79 -8.22 -18.71 5.97
CA GLY A 79 -8.38 -18.94 7.41
C GLY A 79 -9.04 -17.80 8.16
N MET A 80 -9.21 -16.62 7.55
CA MET A 80 -9.95 -15.51 8.15
C MET A 80 -11.47 -15.68 7.98
N SER A 81 -12.21 -15.72 9.08
CA SER A 81 -13.68 -15.77 9.09
C SER A 81 -14.32 -14.44 9.52
N GLU A 82 -15.59 -14.26 9.17
CA GLU A 82 -16.34 -13.04 9.53
C GLU A 82 -16.44 -12.89 11.05
N ALA A 83 -16.62 -14.02 11.74
CA ALA A 83 -16.64 -14.07 13.19
C ALA A 83 -15.32 -13.57 13.80
N GLU A 84 -14.16 -13.95 13.23
CA GLU A 84 -12.85 -13.49 13.70
C GLU A 84 -12.64 -12.00 13.45
N HIS A 85 -13.11 -11.48 12.32
CA HIS A 85 -13.01 -10.04 12.04
C HIS A 85 -13.84 -9.22 13.03
N ARG A 86 -15.07 -9.68 13.31
CA ARG A 86 -15.93 -9.04 14.32
C ARG A 86 -15.32 -9.09 15.73
N LYS A 87 -14.56 -10.14 16.08
CA LYS A 87 -13.85 -10.21 17.38
C LYS A 87 -12.83 -9.09 17.53
N MET A 88 -12.16 -8.66 16.46
CA MET A 88 -11.18 -7.56 16.54
C MET A 88 -11.81 -6.21 16.88
N ALA A 89 -13.07 -6.00 16.48
CA ALA A 89 -13.82 -4.78 16.79
C ALA A 89 -14.57 -4.84 18.15
N ALA A 90 -14.59 -6.00 18.80
CA ALA A 90 -15.34 -6.18 20.02
C ALA A 90 -14.66 -5.48 21.22
N PRO A 91 -15.41 -4.86 22.14
CA PRO A 91 -14.85 -4.33 23.37
C PRO A 91 -14.19 -5.44 24.20
N LEU A 92 -13.07 -5.13 24.85
CA LEU A 92 -12.35 -6.09 25.70
C LEU A 92 -13.26 -6.73 26.77
N ARG A 93 -14.19 -5.96 27.33
CA ARG A 93 -15.16 -6.46 28.32
C ARG A 93 -16.10 -7.52 27.75
N ALA A 94 -16.44 -7.45 26.46
CA ALA A 94 -17.29 -8.45 25.80
C ALA A 94 -16.54 -9.77 25.58
N ALA A 95 -15.22 -9.73 25.43
CA ALA A 95 -14.38 -10.92 25.31
C ALA A 95 -14.17 -11.67 26.65
N GLN A 96 -14.39 -11.01 27.78
CA GLN A 96 -14.17 -11.57 29.12
C GLN A 96 -15.42 -12.22 29.76
N GLN A 97 -16.58 -12.17 29.10
CA GLN A 97 -17.82 -12.73 29.66
C GLN A 97 -17.84 -14.27 29.59
N PRO A 98 -18.29 -14.95 30.66
CA PRO A 98 -18.46 -16.41 30.65
C PRO A 98 -19.50 -16.80 29.59
N GLY A 99 -19.07 -17.60 28.60
CA GLY A 99 -19.87 -17.98 27.43
C GLY A 99 -19.41 -17.33 26.12
N CYS A 100 -18.47 -16.38 26.16
CA CYS A 100 -17.85 -15.85 24.94
C CYS A 100 -16.77 -16.82 24.42
N PRO A 101 -16.80 -17.24 23.14
CA PRO A 101 -15.83 -18.21 22.60
C PRO A 101 -14.40 -17.66 22.44
N ALA A 102 -14.13 -16.42 22.86
CA ALA A 102 -12.84 -15.75 22.69
C ALA A 102 -12.18 -15.49 24.05
N ARG A 103 -11.67 -16.55 24.68
CA ARG A 103 -10.74 -16.42 25.81
C ARG A 103 -9.38 -16.01 25.24
N VAL A 104 -9.08 -14.72 25.24
CA VAL A 104 -7.73 -14.23 24.89
C VAL A 104 -6.81 -14.57 26.06
N PHE A 105 -6.00 -15.62 25.91
CA PHE A 105 -4.87 -15.88 26.79
C PHE A 105 -3.71 -15.00 26.34
N LEU A 106 -3.36 -14.03 27.16
CA LEU A 106 -2.06 -13.37 27.09
C LEU A 106 -1.10 -14.22 27.93
N SER A 107 -0.13 -14.85 27.27
CA SER A 107 1.01 -15.57 27.89
C SER A 107 2.17 -14.64 28.15
#